data_AF-A0AAF6B7I4-F1
#
_entry.id   AF-A0AAF6B7I4-F1
#
_cell.length_a   1.000
_cell.length_b   1.000
_cell.length_c   1.000
_cell.angle_alpha   90.00
_cell.angle_beta   90.00
_cell.angle_gamma   90.00
#
_symmetry.space_group_name_H-M   'P 1'
#
loop_
_entity.id
_entity.type
_entity.pdbx_description
1 polymer ?
#
loop_
_entity_poly.entity_id
_entity_poly.type
_entity_poly.pdbx_seq_one_letter_code
_entity_poly.pdbx_strand_id
1 'polypeptide(L)'
;MSRSSKHGQISSNPVRKTCCENNKFVVILAFSMAAAIVTFFNSASRLTDVELKDMETQNSGSHHVTTLNYSNILVDESSNYTSTLQNLLRLNGTLDCHNVTTNFTRLENLPAPVGGKIQLRTNIKHVLILGAYSEDGKKRCAGGDYFEVDLHNEHYRSRLPTMDYGNGTYGLELLVPSRWSGVFDLEVSILFSNWHGMDLLCRECPAPHVVLQQEIHLFEPSDDHFFSSELDQASRKAKPLKNLTRCTKEDFLRPTWSGRWTRSWFNDVCEPDEQKRFKCLPDEHYLCEEPWCFGPVGRLESNGWQYSAHCSFKIFGRDEAWSCLDRRWWLIWGDSNFQDTIRNIALFILDWKIPGSKSTINDFTLDRTYERLFINPNRLEQGFRASMMFNGANDDRFNGEGLHTIMHKDHQERIRSHFSGQNWAPDTIIMNSGLHDGSHNLKSYLEQVDSTVDWWKNFYKNITADRKPTLIWRNTVTPAGTSRQMPGNPCKLETYNLLMVEKLLQVRDELPVMFVDTFDLTFPWHYTNEYSDGGHYGRPPGMRGRPAKPHHYFVDLMNAHIWLNALCPASDS
;
A
#
# COMPACT_ATOMS: atom_id res chain seq x y z
N MET A 1 -1.30 -78.64 12.45
CA MET A 1 0.06 -78.98 12.94
C MET A 1 0.41 -77.98 14.04
N SER A 2 0.06 -78.21 15.33
CA SER A 2 0.88 -78.84 16.38
C SER A 2 2.30 -78.23 16.47
N ARG A 3 2.77 -77.58 17.55
CA ARG A 3 2.62 -77.87 19.00
C ARG A 3 3.09 -76.71 19.92
N SER A 4 2.42 -76.56 21.07
CA SER A 4 2.87 -76.32 22.48
C SER A 4 3.87 -75.18 22.81
N SER A 5 3.66 -74.21 23.73
CA SER A 5 3.03 -74.06 25.07
C SER A 5 3.95 -74.24 26.30
N LYS A 6 3.94 -73.23 27.21
CA LYS A 6 3.89 -73.24 28.72
C LYS A 6 4.65 -72.02 29.32
N HIS A 7 3.99 -71.08 30.04
CA HIS A 7 3.64 -71.03 31.50
C HIS A 7 4.85 -70.91 32.45
N GLY A 8 4.92 -70.06 33.50
CA GLY A 8 4.00 -69.10 34.14
C GLY A 8 4.55 -68.54 35.49
N GLN A 9 3.71 -67.73 36.18
CA GLN A 9 3.63 -67.35 37.62
C GLN A 9 4.77 -66.55 38.32
N ILE A 10 4.55 -65.36 38.94
CA ILE A 10 3.82 -64.88 40.17
C ILE A 10 4.65 -64.97 41.49
N SER A 11 4.55 -63.90 42.31
CA SER A 11 4.81 -63.77 43.79
C SER A 11 6.16 -63.10 44.16
N SER A 12 6.35 -62.22 45.15
CA SER A 12 5.59 -61.73 46.34
C SER A 12 6.35 -60.56 47.00
N ASN A 13 5.64 -59.64 47.67
CA ASN A 13 6.16 -58.73 48.72
C ASN A 13 6.42 -59.47 50.05
N PRO A 14 7.27 -58.92 50.95
CA PRO A 14 6.77 -58.39 52.24
C PRO A 14 7.52 -57.11 52.74
N VAL A 15 6.85 -56.04 53.20
CA VAL A 15 6.41 -55.63 54.58
C VAL A 15 7.48 -55.07 55.56
N ARG A 16 7.39 -53.73 55.79
CA ARG A 16 7.50 -52.86 57.01
C ARG A 16 8.58 -53.05 58.11
N LYS A 17 9.20 -51.93 58.57
CA LYS A 17 8.77 -51.09 59.74
C LYS A 17 9.72 -49.91 60.10
N THR A 18 9.12 -48.72 60.34
CA THR A 18 9.37 -47.62 61.34
C THR A 18 10.78 -46.98 61.49
N CYS A 19 10.97 -45.68 61.75
CA CYS A 19 10.28 -44.77 62.68
C CYS A 19 10.56 -43.27 62.41
N CYS A 20 9.72 -42.40 62.99
CA CYS A 20 9.72 -40.93 62.95
C CYS A 20 10.93 -40.26 63.63
N GLU A 21 11.34 -39.08 63.14
CA GLU A 21 11.41 -37.78 63.89
C GLU A 21 12.33 -36.77 63.17
N ASN A 22 11.74 -35.63 62.75
CA ASN A 22 12.34 -34.27 62.66
C ASN A 22 11.62 -33.40 61.60
N ASN A 23 10.36 -33.06 61.89
CA ASN A 23 9.57 -32.13 61.09
C ASN A 23 9.24 -30.89 61.92
N LYS A 24 10.20 -29.96 62.10
CA LYS A 24 9.90 -28.59 62.58
C LYS A 24 10.71 -27.46 61.92
N PHE A 25 11.68 -27.73 61.04
CA PHE A 25 12.47 -26.69 60.37
C PHE A 25 12.18 -26.48 58.87
N VAL A 26 11.42 -27.37 58.23
CA VAL A 26 11.12 -27.28 56.78
C VAL A 26 9.84 -26.47 56.49
N VAL A 27 8.97 -26.27 57.48
CA VAL A 27 7.68 -25.58 57.27
C VAL A 27 7.82 -24.06 57.22
N ILE A 28 8.84 -23.47 57.87
CA ILE A 28 9.01 -22.00 57.88
C ILE A 28 9.66 -21.46 56.59
N LEU A 29 10.50 -22.27 55.92
CA LEU A 29 11.10 -21.92 54.62
C LEU A 29 10.11 -22.10 53.44
N ALA A 30 9.17 -23.04 53.55
CA ALA A 30 8.14 -23.22 52.53
C ALA A 30 7.09 -22.08 52.53
N PHE A 31 6.75 -21.53 53.70
CA PHE A 31 5.79 -20.42 53.80
C PHE A 31 6.38 -19.06 53.43
N SER A 32 7.69 -18.86 53.58
CA SER A 32 8.35 -17.60 53.18
C SER A 32 8.63 -17.52 51.67
N MET A 33 8.93 -18.64 51.00
CA MET A 33 8.99 -18.67 49.53
C MET A 33 7.61 -18.58 48.87
N ALA A 34 6.56 -19.18 49.45
CA ALA A 34 5.21 -19.07 48.91
C ALA A 34 4.66 -17.63 49.00
N ALA A 35 4.97 -16.90 50.08
CA ALA A 35 4.58 -15.50 50.23
C ALA A 35 5.33 -14.57 49.25
N ALA A 36 6.62 -14.82 49.00
CA ALA A 36 7.42 -14.06 48.02
C ALA A 36 7.00 -14.34 46.58
N ILE A 37 6.62 -15.58 46.24
CA ILE A 37 6.10 -15.94 44.93
C ILE A 37 4.71 -15.31 44.72
N VAL A 38 3.83 -15.33 45.71
CA VAL A 38 2.51 -14.69 45.61
C VAL A 38 2.60 -13.16 45.56
N THR A 39 3.59 -12.53 46.21
CA THR A 39 3.82 -11.07 46.05
C THR A 39 4.48 -10.72 44.73
N PHE A 40 5.36 -11.56 44.18
CA PHE A 40 5.95 -11.37 42.85
C PHE A 40 4.92 -11.57 41.72
N PHE A 41 4.07 -12.59 41.83
CA PHE A 41 2.94 -12.76 40.90
C PHE A 41 1.88 -11.67 41.06
N ASN A 42 1.59 -11.19 42.27
CA ASN A 42 0.65 -10.06 42.46
C ASN A 42 1.21 -8.70 42.05
N SER A 43 2.54 -8.52 41.98
CA SER A 43 3.16 -7.29 41.46
C SER A 43 3.36 -7.35 39.96
N ALA A 44 3.68 -8.52 39.38
CA ALA A 44 3.69 -8.76 37.94
C ALA A 44 2.28 -8.73 37.33
N SER A 45 1.27 -9.24 38.03
CA SER A 45 -0.14 -9.12 37.63
C SER A 45 -0.67 -7.69 37.79
N ARG A 46 -0.14 -6.91 38.75
CA ARG A 46 -0.44 -5.46 38.85
C ARG A 46 0.26 -4.62 37.78
N LEU A 47 1.45 -5.00 37.33
CA LEU A 47 2.14 -4.32 36.20
C LEU A 47 1.42 -4.61 34.88
N THR A 48 0.94 -5.84 34.67
CA THR A 48 0.12 -6.20 33.50
C THR A 48 -1.30 -5.64 33.59
N ASP A 49 -1.93 -5.58 34.77
CA ASP A 49 -3.24 -4.93 34.96
C ASP A 49 -3.18 -3.40 34.82
N VAL A 50 -2.03 -2.75 35.09
CA VAL A 50 -1.85 -1.31 34.86
C VAL A 50 -1.63 -1.04 33.37
N GLU A 51 -0.88 -1.87 32.64
CA GLU A 51 -0.75 -1.75 31.18
C GLU A 51 -2.05 -2.12 30.43
N LEU A 52 -2.82 -3.11 30.91
CA LEU A 52 -4.16 -3.42 30.37
C LEU A 52 -5.20 -2.36 30.73
N LYS A 53 -5.13 -1.74 31.92
CA LYS A 53 -6.02 -0.62 32.27
C LYS A 53 -5.66 0.68 31.56
N ASP A 54 -4.40 0.93 31.25
CA ASP A 54 -3.99 2.07 30.43
C ASP A 54 -4.41 1.87 28.96
N MET A 55 -4.53 0.63 28.47
CA MET A 55 -5.18 0.30 27.19
C MET A 55 -6.72 0.38 27.24
N GLU A 56 -7.36 -0.04 28.33
CA GLU A 56 -8.83 0.07 28.50
C GLU A 56 -9.30 1.51 28.76
N THR A 57 -8.49 2.35 29.42
CA THR A 57 -8.83 3.76 29.67
C THR A 57 -8.63 4.66 28.46
N GLN A 58 -7.86 4.25 27.44
CA GLN A 58 -7.90 4.88 26.11
C GLN A 58 -9.14 4.49 25.29
N ASN A 59 -9.81 3.38 25.64
CA ASN A 59 -11.07 2.93 25.02
C ASN A 59 -12.33 3.32 25.81
N SER A 60 -12.16 4.02 26.94
CA SER A 60 -13.26 4.58 27.72
C SER A 60 -13.58 6.01 27.26
N GLY A 61 -14.51 6.11 26.31
CA GLY A 61 -15.38 7.26 26.03
C GLY A 61 -15.00 8.63 26.62
N SER A 62 -14.10 9.34 25.94
CA SER A 62 -14.24 10.78 25.75
C SER A 62 -14.36 11.01 24.24
N HIS A 63 -15.59 11.20 23.78
CA HIS A 63 -15.85 11.62 22.39
C HIS A 63 -15.30 13.05 22.20
N HIS A 64 -14.00 13.16 21.92
CA HIS A 64 -13.54 14.24 21.09
C HIS A 64 -14.11 14.00 19.69
N VAL A 65 -15.05 14.86 19.29
CA VAL A 65 -15.56 14.93 17.92
C VAL A 65 -14.42 15.45 17.04
N THR A 66 -13.53 14.55 16.63
CA THR A 66 -12.63 14.79 15.51
C THR A 66 -13.43 14.58 14.23
N THR A 67 -13.43 15.59 13.36
CA THR A 67 -13.92 15.46 11.98
C THR A 67 -13.23 14.25 11.33
N LEU A 68 -14.02 13.23 10.96
CA LEU A 68 -13.51 12.04 10.28
C LEU A 68 -12.90 12.46 8.93
N ASN A 69 -11.59 12.31 8.81
CA ASN A 69 -10.82 12.61 7.61
C ASN A 69 -10.70 11.33 6.76
N TYR A 70 -10.63 11.47 5.44
CA TYR A 70 -10.61 10.35 4.50
C TYR A 70 -9.27 9.60 4.41
N SER A 71 -8.23 10.08 5.10
CA SER A 71 -6.89 9.48 5.12
C SER A 71 -6.74 8.55 6.32
N ASN A 72 -6.40 7.29 6.09
CA ASN A 72 -6.38 6.24 7.13
C ASN A 72 -5.00 5.62 7.40
N ILE A 73 -3.95 5.95 6.64
CA ILE A 73 -2.59 5.52 6.98
C ILE A 73 -1.85 6.74 7.52
N LEU A 74 -1.49 6.69 8.80
CA LEU A 74 -0.58 7.63 9.42
C LEU A 74 0.73 6.89 9.64
N VAL A 75 1.64 6.97 8.66
CA VAL A 75 3.05 7.03 9.04
C VAL A 75 3.20 8.39 9.70
N ASP A 76 3.11 8.41 11.03
CA ASP A 76 3.34 9.62 11.80
C ASP A 76 4.76 10.14 11.49
N GLU A 77 4.94 11.45 11.46
CA GLU A 77 6.27 12.08 11.33
C GLU A 77 7.19 11.70 12.50
N SER A 78 6.61 11.25 13.63
CA SER A 78 7.30 10.67 14.78
C SER A 78 7.48 9.15 14.74
N SER A 79 7.04 8.47 13.67
CA SER A 79 7.05 7.01 13.61
C SER A 79 8.48 6.46 13.60
N ASN A 80 8.74 5.48 14.47
CA ASN A 80 9.98 4.71 14.51
C ASN A 80 9.82 3.41 13.69
N TYR A 81 9.32 3.52 12.45
CA TYR A 81 8.98 2.36 11.63
C TYR A 81 10.21 1.47 11.36
N THR A 82 11.36 2.07 11.03
CA THR A 82 12.62 1.33 10.82
C THR A 82 12.98 0.49 12.04
N SER A 83 12.97 1.09 13.24
CA SER A 83 13.35 0.39 14.47
C SER A 83 12.32 -0.68 14.85
N THR A 84 11.03 -0.40 14.67
CA THR A 84 9.95 -1.38 14.89
C THR A 84 10.10 -2.58 13.98
N LEU A 85 10.28 -2.37 12.67
CA LEU A 85 10.47 -3.44 11.69
C LEU A 85 11.71 -4.28 12.00
N GLN A 86 12.85 -3.65 12.29
CA GLN A 86 14.07 -4.37 12.67
C GLN A 86 13.85 -5.23 13.91
N ASN A 87 13.11 -4.74 14.91
CA ASN A 87 12.79 -5.52 16.10
C ASN A 87 11.85 -6.68 15.76
N LEU A 88 10.80 -6.45 14.96
CA LEU A 88 9.86 -7.49 14.53
C LEU A 88 10.59 -8.62 13.77
N LEU A 89 11.44 -8.29 12.82
CA LEU A 89 12.21 -9.28 12.05
C LEU A 89 13.25 -10.00 12.89
N ARG A 90 13.86 -9.32 13.89
CA ARG A 90 14.78 -9.94 14.85
C ARG A 90 14.05 -10.95 15.77
N LEU A 91 12.81 -10.65 16.14
CA LEU A 91 11.96 -11.53 16.96
C LEU A 91 11.27 -12.62 16.13
N ASN A 92 11.16 -12.43 14.82
CA ASN A 92 10.63 -13.45 13.92
C ASN A 92 11.48 -14.73 14.05
N GLY A 93 10.83 -15.88 14.25
CA GLY A 93 11.53 -17.13 14.55
C GLY A 93 11.68 -17.49 16.02
N THR A 94 11.35 -16.58 16.95
CA THR A 94 11.50 -16.83 18.40
C THR A 94 10.23 -17.32 19.10
N LEU A 95 9.07 -17.21 18.43
CA LEU A 95 7.77 -17.66 18.96
C LEU A 95 7.48 -19.10 18.54
N ASP A 96 6.86 -19.88 19.42
CA ASP A 96 6.56 -21.32 19.22
C ASP A 96 5.76 -21.61 17.94
N CYS A 97 4.91 -20.67 17.51
CA CYS A 97 4.12 -20.81 16.30
C CYS A 97 4.79 -20.23 15.04
N HIS A 98 6.05 -19.76 15.07
CA HIS A 98 6.66 -19.16 13.88
C HIS A 98 6.62 -20.06 12.64
N ASN A 99 6.87 -21.37 12.80
CA ASN A 99 6.85 -22.32 11.68
C ASN A 99 5.44 -22.81 11.29
N VAL A 100 4.40 -22.29 11.92
CA VAL A 100 3.03 -22.63 11.60
C VAL A 100 2.54 -21.62 10.56
N THR A 101 1.96 -22.09 9.46
CA THR A 101 1.38 -21.23 8.42
C THR A 101 -0.07 -20.91 8.72
N THR A 102 -0.54 -19.79 8.19
CA THR A 102 -1.95 -19.44 8.18
C THR A 102 -2.64 -20.20 7.05
N ASN A 103 -3.66 -20.99 7.39
CA ASN A 103 -4.42 -21.81 6.44
C ASN A 103 -5.79 -21.19 6.11
N PHE A 104 -6.43 -20.54 7.10
CA PHE A 104 -7.66 -19.79 6.91
C PHE A 104 -7.73 -18.63 7.90
N THR A 105 -8.63 -17.69 7.64
CA THR A 105 -8.87 -16.57 8.53
C THR A 105 -10.34 -16.48 8.91
N ARG A 106 -10.64 -15.75 9.98
CA ARG A 106 -12.01 -15.43 10.40
C ARG A 106 -12.09 -13.96 10.78
N LEU A 107 -13.21 -13.33 10.43
CA LEU A 107 -13.53 -12.02 10.99
C LEU A 107 -14.05 -12.19 12.41
N GLU A 108 -13.40 -11.50 13.32
CA GLU A 108 -13.70 -11.38 14.73
C GLU A 108 -14.25 -9.96 14.99
N ASN A 109 -14.96 -9.79 16.11
CA ASN A 109 -15.54 -8.52 16.52
C ASN A 109 -16.57 -7.93 15.51
N LEU A 110 -17.31 -8.80 14.81
CA LEU A 110 -18.41 -8.40 13.94
C LEU A 110 -19.71 -8.19 14.75
N PRO A 111 -20.61 -7.30 14.29
CA PRO A 111 -21.96 -7.26 14.81
C PRO A 111 -22.67 -8.60 14.59
N ALA A 112 -23.65 -8.91 15.43
CA ALA A 112 -24.47 -10.11 15.26
C ALA A 112 -25.12 -10.11 13.87
N PRO A 113 -24.99 -11.19 13.08
CA PRO A 113 -25.57 -11.24 11.75
C PRO A 113 -27.10 -11.08 11.80
N VAL A 114 -27.64 -10.18 10.98
CA VAL A 114 -29.09 -9.98 10.84
C VAL A 114 -29.54 -10.69 9.57
N GLY A 115 -30.41 -11.69 9.72
CA GLY A 115 -30.82 -12.56 8.60
C GLY A 115 -29.68 -13.37 7.99
N GLY A 116 -28.64 -13.67 8.77
CA GLY A 116 -27.45 -14.39 8.32
C GLY A 116 -26.40 -13.54 7.58
N LYS A 117 -26.58 -12.22 7.54
CA LYS A 117 -25.71 -11.28 6.82
C LYS A 117 -24.98 -10.35 7.77
N ILE A 118 -23.73 -10.04 7.46
CA ILE A 118 -22.97 -8.99 8.15
C ILE A 118 -23.47 -7.65 7.62
N GLN A 119 -23.98 -6.81 8.52
CA GLN A 119 -24.51 -5.50 8.18
C GLN A 119 -23.71 -4.43 8.90
N LEU A 120 -23.19 -3.47 8.14
CA LEU A 120 -22.43 -2.32 8.61
C LEU A 120 -23.03 -1.03 8.06
N ARG A 121 -22.73 0.10 8.71
CA ARG A 121 -23.18 1.43 8.27
C ARG A 121 -22.10 2.15 7.47
N THR A 122 -22.50 2.83 6.41
CA THR A 122 -21.63 3.75 5.66
C THR A 122 -21.32 5.03 6.46
N ASN A 123 -20.35 5.82 6.00
CA ASN A 123 -19.83 7.04 6.66
C ASN A 123 -19.22 6.82 8.07
N ILE A 124 -19.08 5.58 8.50
CA ILE A 124 -18.46 5.20 9.77
C ILE A 124 -17.21 4.39 9.46
N LYS A 125 -16.12 4.70 10.17
CA LYS A 125 -14.91 3.89 10.13
C LYS A 125 -15.12 2.66 11.00
N HIS A 126 -15.04 1.49 10.39
CA HIS A 126 -15.06 0.19 11.07
C HIS A 126 -13.63 -0.36 11.14
N VAL A 127 -13.29 -1.00 12.26
CA VAL A 127 -12.07 -1.79 12.39
C VAL A 127 -12.49 -3.24 12.57
N LEU A 128 -12.38 -4.03 11.50
CA LEU A 128 -12.67 -5.46 11.53
C LEU A 128 -11.42 -6.20 11.99
N ILE A 129 -11.55 -7.22 12.84
CA ILE A 129 -10.40 -7.99 13.30
C ILE A 129 -10.33 -9.27 12.48
N LEU A 130 -9.23 -9.47 11.76
CA LEU A 130 -8.94 -10.70 11.05
C LEU A 130 -8.08 -11.60 11.94
N GLY A 131 -8.65 -12.70 12.44
CA GLY A 131 -7.91 -13.73 13.15
C GLY A 131 -7.35 -14.76 12.19
N ALA A 132 -6.05 -15.03 12.27
CA ALA A 132 -5.39 -16.05 11.46
C ALA A 132 -5.34 -17.40 12.19
N TYR A 133 -5.58 -18.49 11.46
CA TYR A 133 -5.68 -19.85 12.01
C TYR A 133 -4.85 -20.84 11.21
N SER A 134 -4.26 -21.81 11.91
CA SER A 134 -3.55 -22.94 11.32
C SER A 134 -4.50 -24.02 10.79
N GLU A 135 -3.95 -24.99 10.07
CA GLU A 135 -4.71 -26.12 9.51
C GLU A 135 -5.44 -26.93 10.59
N ASP A 136 -4.84 -27.12 11.77
CA ASP A 136 -5.46 -27.80 12.92
C ASP A 136 -6.47 -26.93 13.69
N GLY A 137 -6.79 -25.74 13.17
CA GLY A 137 -7.80 -24.83 13.71
C GLY A 137 -7.36 -24.02 14.93
N LYS A 138 -6.06 -24.03 15.27
CA LYS A 138 -5.53 -23.19 16.35
C LYS A 138 -5.31 -21.77 15.85
N LYS A 139 -5.55 -20.80 16.74
CA LYS A 139 -5.24 -19.39 16.45
C LYS A 139 -3.72 -19.23 16.36
N ARG A 140 -3.27 -18.49 15.35
CA ARG A 140 -1.89 -18.06 15.21
C ARG A 140 -1.51 -17.21 16.43
N CYS A 141 -0.24 -17.27 16.82
CA CYS A 141 0.30 -16.54 17.98
C CYS A 141 1.39 -15.53 17.60
N ALA A 142 1.63 -15.37 16.29
CA ALA A 142 2.66 -14.53 15.72
C ALA A 142 2.09 -13.81 14.49
N GLY A 143 2.53 -12.56 14.28
CA GLY A 143 2.24 -11.78 13.08
C GLY A 143 3.13 -12.13 11.91
N GLY A 144 3.22 -11.21 10.95
CA GLY A 144 4.06 -11.30 9.76
C GLY A 144 3.39 -11.88 8.52
N ASP A 145 2.12 -12.25 8.59
CA ASP A 145 1.39 -12.59 7.37
C ASP A 145 1.12 -11.32 6.56
N TYR A 146 1.37 -11.40 5.25
CA TYR A 146 1.02 -10.36 4.31
C TYR A 146 -0.26 -10.77 3.58
N PHE A 147 -1.34 -10.04 3.88
CA PHE A 147 -2.62 -10.21 3.22
C PHE A 147 -2.82 -9.17 2.13
N GLU A 148 -3.39 -9.62 1.03
CA GLU A 148 -4.02 -8.73 0.07
C GLU A 148 -5.52 -8.69 0.38
N VAL A 149 -6.01 -7.51 0.73
CA VAL A 149 -7.39 -7.32 1.21
C VAL A 149 -8.13 -6.44 0.21
N ASP A 150 -8.98 -7.06 -0.62
CA ASP A 150 -9.78 -6.37 -1.64
C ASP A 150 -11.22 -6.21 -1.14
N LEU A 151 -11.70 -4.97 -1.05
CA LEU A 151 -13.11 -4.67 -0.88
C LEU A 151 -13.65 -4.12 -2.19
N HIS A 152 -14.60 -4.81 -2.80
CA HIS A 152 -15.10 -4.42 -4.11
C HIS A 152 -16.57 -4.74 -4.34
N ASN A 153 -17.13 -4.00 -5.31
CA ASN A 153 -18.35 -4.33 -6.01
C ASN A 153 -18.28 -3.73 -7.43
N GLU A 154 -19.40 -3.68 -8.14
CA GLU A 154 -19.46 -3.14 -9.50
C GLU A 154 -19.07 -1.65 -9.61
N HIS A 155 -19.17 -0.86 -8.53
CA HIS A 155 -19.00 0.60 -8.57
C HIS A 155 -17.88 1.14 -7.67
N TYR A 156 -17.28 0.27 -6.85
CA TYR A 156 -16.33 0.66 -5.84
C TYR A 156 -15.25 -0.40 -5.69
N ARG A 157 -14.00 0.02 -5.53
CA ARG A 157 -12.87 -0.85 -5.22
C ARG A 157 -11.87 -0.14 -4.34
N SER A 158 -11.42 -0.77 -3.26
CA SER A 158 -10.33 -0.24 -2.43
C SER A 158 -9.59 -1.36 -1.72
N ARG A 159 -8.29 -1.18 -1.50
CA ARG A 159 -7.58 -1.99 -0.51
C ARG A 159 -7.98 -1.54 0.89
N LEU A 160 -8.15 -2.47 1.82
CA LEU A 160 -8.32 -2.09 3.23
C LEU A 160 -6.94 -2.04 3.91
N PRO A 161 -6.53 -0.90 4.48
CA PRO A 161 -5.32 -0.83 5.28
C PRO A 161 -5.31 -1.92 6.35
N THR A 162 -4.21 -2.67 6.40
CA THR A 162 -4.04 -3.82 7.30
C THR A 162 -2.99 -3.49 8.36
N MET A 163 -3.38 -3.60 9.62
CA MET A 163 -2.50 -3.42 10.78
C MET A 163 -2.18 -4.79 11.38
N ASP A 164 -0.92 -5.18 11.44
CA ASP A 164 -0.48 -6.39 12.13
C ASP A 164 -0.28 -6.12 13.63
N TYR A 165 -1.02 -6.81 14.49
CA TYR A 165 -0.88 -6.70 15.95
C TYR A 165 0.20 -7.62 16.54
N GLY A 166 0.90 -8.40 15.72
CA GLY A 166 2.04 -9.23 16.11
C GLY A 166 1.68 -10.54 16.81
N ASN A 167 0.39 -10.81 17.02
CA ASN A 167 -0.12 -11.97 17.77
C ASN A 167 -1.00 -12.91 16.93
N GLY A 168 -0.96 -12.79 15.60
CA GLY A 168 -1.82 -13.55 14.70
C GLY A 168 -3.21 -12.93 14.47
N THR A 169 -3.41 -11.68 14.90
CA THR A 169 -4.59 -10.88 14.55
C THR A 169 -4.19 -9.62 13.79
N TYR A 170 -5.06 -9.21 12.87
CA TYR A 170 -4.82 -8.09 11.97
C TYR A 170 -6.05 -7.17 11.92
N GLY A 171 -5.86 -5.87 12.08
CA GLY A 171 -6.93 -4.88 11.98
C GLY A 171 -7.14 -4.46 10.54
N LEU A 172 -8.37 -4.55 10.04
CA LEU A 172 -8.78 -4.10 8.70
C LEU A 172 -9.64 -2.85 8.84
N GLU A 173 -9.17 -1.74 8.28
CA GLU A 173 -9.91 -0.48 8.35
C GLU A 173 -10.84 -0.31 7.15
N LEU A 174 -12.15 -0.24 7.42
CA LEU A 174 -13.21 -0.11 6.42
C LEU A 174 -13.92 1.24 6.57
N LEU A 175 -13.94 2.03 5.51
CA LEU A 175 -14.72 3.27 5.42
C LEU A 175 -15.29 3.45 4.01
N VAL A 176 -16.61 3.30 3.90
CA VAL A 176 -17.34 3.48 2.64
C VAL A 176 -18.31 4.65 2.76
N PRO A 177 -18.25 5.67 1.87
CA PRO A 177 -19.23 6.74 1.83
C PRO A 177 -20.63 6.26 1.44
N SER A 178 -21.69 6.86 2.00
CA SER A 178 -23.08 6.41 1.78
C SER A 178 -23.52 6.34 0.32
N ARG A 179 -22.97 7.20 -0.54
CA ARG A 179 -23.21 7.20 -1.99
C ARG A 179 -22.89 5.85 -2.66
N TRP A 180 -21.99 5.09 -2.07
CA TRP A 180 -21.55 3.77 -2.55
C TRP A 180 -22.06 2.66 -1.64
N SER A 181 -23.15 2.87 -0.90
CA SER A 181 -23.84 1.82 -0.15
C SER A 181 -24.24 0.66 -1.06
N GLY A 182 -24.40 -0.53 -0.48
CA GLY A 182 -24.75 -1.73 -1.21
C GLY A 182 -24.09 -2.98 -0.65
N VAL A 183 -24.05 -4.01 -1.49
CA VAL A 183 -23.41 -5.29 -1.18
C VAL A 183 -21.98 -5.26 -1.69
N PHE A 184 -21.06 -5.69 -0.84
CA PHE A 184 -19.63 -5.74 -1.13
C PHE A 184 -19.08 -7.13 -0.91
N ASP A 185 -18.15 -7.52 -1.77
CA ASP A 185 -17.30 -8.67 -1.58
C ASP A 185 -16.01 -8.22 -0.89
N LEU A 186 -15.76 -8.76 0.30
CA LEU A 186 -14.46 -8.70 0.97
C LEU A 186 -13.72 -10.00 0.68
N GLU A 187 -12.69 -9.92 -0.14
CA GLU A 187 -11.78 -11.02 -0.42
C GLU A 187 -10.44 -10.78 0.27
N VAL A 188 -9.98 -11.77 1.03
CA VAL A 188 -8.66 -11.76 1.66
C VAL A 188 -7.87 -12.93 1.12
N SER A 189 -6.76 -12.62 0.46
CA SER A 189 -5.76 -13.59 0.03
C SER A 189 -4.52 -13.47 0.90
N ILE A 190 -3.97 -14.60 1.32
CA ILE A 190 -2.62 -14.61 1.89
C ILE A 190 -1.61 -14.73 0.77
N LEU A 191 -0.65 -13.82 0.74
CA LEU A 191 0.46 -13.86 -0.22
C LEU A 191 1.72 -14.45 0.40
N PHE A 192 2.06 -14.02 1.62
CA PHE A 192 3.20 -14.53 2.37
C PHE A 192 2.81 -14.74 3.83
N SER A 193 3.35 -15.78 4.46
CA SER A 193 3.26 -15.94 5.92
C SER A 193 4.56 -15.51 6.58
N ASN A 194 4.52 -15.22 7.89
CA ASN A 194 5.72 -15.14 8.75
C ASN A 194 6.87 -14.24 8.23
N TRP A 195 6.55 -13.10 7.63
CA TRP A 195 7.47 -12.15 7.00
C TRP A 195 8.27 -12.70 5.81
N HIS A 196 7.90 -13.87 5.25
CA HIS A 196 8.61 -14.45 4.10
C HIS A 196 8.60 -13.55 2.85
N GLY A 197 7.67 -12.59 2.75
CA GLY A 197 7.73 -11.56 1.72
C GLY A 197 9.02 -10.72 1.75
N MET A 198 9.67 -10.60 2.92
CA MET A 198 10.94 -9.89 3.09
C MET A 198 12.15 -10.70 2.65
N ASP A 199 12.01 -12.01 2.42
CA ASP A 199 13.11 -12.87 1.98
C ASP A 199 13.63 -12.43 0.60
N LEU A 200 14.94 -12.55 0.39
CA LEU A 200 15.57 -12.16 -0.87
C LEU A 200 14.98 -12.93 -2.06
N LEU A 201 14.71 -14.23 -1.85
CA LEU A 201 14.09 -15.12 -2.83
C LEU A 201 13.06 -16.00 -2.11
N CYS A 202 11.79 -15.81 -2.46
CA CYS A 202 10.68 -16.61 -1.91
C CYS A 202 10.42 -17.87 -2.75
N ARG A 203 11.45 -18.73 -2.94
CA ARG A 203 11.34 -19.90 -3.85
C ARG A 203 10.39 -21.00 -3.35
N GLU A 204 10.26 -21.12 -2.03
CA GLU A 204 9.45 -22.16 -1.37
C GLU A 204 8.13 -21.61 -0.82
N CYS A 205 7.82 -20.35 -1.11
CA CYS A 205 6.62 -19.72 -0.61
C CYS A 205 5.39 -20.32 -1.30
N PRO A 206 4.34 -20.69 -0.54
CA PRO A 206 3.11 -21.21 -1.12
C PRO A 206 2.54 -20.26 -2.18
N ALA A 207 1.80 -20.82 -3.12
CA ALA A 207 1.03 -20.00 -4.04
C ALA A 207 0.03 -19.12 -3.25
N PRO A 208 -0.21 -17.88 -3.70
CA PRO A 208 -1.21 -17.03 -3.07
C PRO A 208 -2.56 -17.72 -3.17
N HIS A 209 -3.34 -17.70 -2.10
CA HIS A 209 -4.66 -18.29 -2.09
C HIS A 209 -5.60 -17.51 -1.18
N VAL A 210 -6.88 -17.60 -1.52
CA VAL A 210 -7.95 -16.94 -0.78
C VAL A 210 -8.15 -17.66 0.55
N VAL A 211 -8.08 -16.92 1.66
CA VAL A 211 -8.25 -17.41 3.03
C VAL A 211 -9.57 -16.98 3.66
N LEU A 212 -10.24 -15.99 3.07
CA LEU A 212 -11.57 -15.53 3.43
C LEU A 212 -12.26 -14.89 2.23
N GLN A 213 -13.53 -15.24 2.03
CA GLN A 213 -14.48 -14.48 1.21
C GLN A 213 -15.70 -14.18 2.05
N GLN A 214 -16.10 -12.92 2.10
CA GLN A 214 -17.19 -12.48 2.94
C GLN A 214 -18.02 -11.40 2.24
N GLU A 215 -19.33 -11.64 2.15
CA GLU A 215 -20.31 -10.63 1.74
C GLU A 215 -20.58 -9.67 2.92
N ILE A 216 -20.40 -8.36 2.70
CA ILE A 216 -20.67 -7.29 3.66
C ILE A 216 -21.76 -6.38 3.09
N HIS A 217 -22.82 -6.17 3.86
CA HIS A 217 -23.92 -5.26 3.50
C HIS A 217 -23.70 -3.91 4.16
N LEU A 218 -23.48 -2.88 3.36
CA LEU A 218 -23.25 -1.51 3.82
C LEU A 218 -24.48 -0.66 3.54
N PHE A 219 -25.14 -0.20 4.61
CA PHE A 219 -26.39 0.57 4.53
C PHE A 219 -26.17 2.06 4.77
N GLU A 220 -27.11 2.87 4.31
CA GLU A 220 -27.11 4.30 4.62
C GLU A 220 -27.44 4.54 6.10
N PRO A 221 -26.90 5.59 6.73
CA PRO A 221 -27.16 5.86 8.15
C PRO A 221 -28.64 6.09 8.48
N SER A 222 -29.45 6.51 7.51
CA SER A 222 -30.89 6.76 7.62
C SER A 222 -31.77 5.49 7.58
N ASP A 223 -31.20 4.32 7.26
CA ASP A 223 -31.91 3.04 7.23
C ASP A 223 -32.07 2.49 8.66
N ASP A 224 -32.85 3.19 9.50
CA ASP A 224 -33.02 2.92 10.93
C ASP A 224 -33.75 1.61 11.25
N HIS A 225 -34.26 0.90 10.24
CA HIS A 225 -35.04 -0.33 10.42
C HIS A 225 -34.20 -1.57 10.79
N PHE A 226 -32.88 -1.52 10.69
CA PHE A 226 -32.00 -2.70 10.78
C PHE A 226 -31.17 -2.82 12.07
N PHE A 227 -31.15 -1.79 12.92
CA PHE A 227 -30.10 -1.60 13.92
C PHE A 227 -30.69 -1.18 15.29
N SER A 228 -30.89 -2.15 16.20
CA SER A 228 -31.61 -1.96 17.48
C SER A 228 -30.76 -2.01 18.77
N SER A 229 -29.43 -2.05 18.68
CA SER A 229 -28.49 -2.21 19.80
C SER A 229 -27.89 -0.89 20.32
N GLU A 230 -27.28 -0.89 21.51
CA GLU A 230 -26.65 0.32 22.09
C GLU A 230 -25.43 0.83 21.29
N LEU A 231 -24.70 -0.04 20.57
CA LEU A 231 -23.69 0.34 19.57
C LEU A 231 -24.27 1.20 18.43
N ASP A 232 -25.59 1.14 18.21
CA ASP A 232 -26.31 1.93 17.20
C ASP A 232 -26.61 3.37 17.64
N GLN A 233 -26.41 3.73 18.92
CA GLN A 233 -26.63 5.10 19.38
C GLN A 233 -25.47 6.04 19.00
N ALA A 234 -24.22 5.55 19.01
CA ALA A 234 -23.06 6.30 18.52
C ALA A 234 -23.13 6.51 16.99
N SER A 235 -23.60 5.48 16.28
CA SER A 235 -23.76 5.47 14.82
C SER A 235 -24.90 6.38 14.32
N ARG A 236 -25.98 6.56 15.09
CA ARG A 236 -27.07 7.52 14.78
C ARG A 236 -26.63 8.99 14.82
N LYS A 237 -25.46 9.28 15.40
CA LYS A 237 -24.84 10.62 15.43
C LYS A 237 -23.69 10.75 14.43
N ALA A 238 -23.43 9.74 13.61
CA ALA A 238 -22.38 9.80 12.60
C ALA A 238 -22.69 10.96 11.64
N LYS A 239 -21.83 11.97 11.66
CA LYS A 239 -21.93 13.08 10.73
C LYS A 239 -21.64 12.57 9.32
N PRO A 240 -22.27 13.12 8.28
CA PRO A 240 -21.84 12.85 6.91
C PRO A 240 -20.34 13.13 6.81
N LEU A 241 -19.62 12.26 6.09
CA LEU A 241 -18.21 12.52 5.79
C LEU A 241 -18.12 13.89 5.13
N LYS A 242 -17.12 14.70 5.52
CA LYS A 242 -16.89 16.01 4.89
C LYS A 242 -16.80 15.78 3.38
N ASN A 243 -17.29 16.67 2.53
CA ASN A 243 -17.04 16.50 1.10
C ASN A 243 -15.52 16.57 0.83
N LEU A 244 -15.04 15.72 -0.07
CA LEU A 244 -13.68 15.84 -0.57
C LEU A 244 -13.49 17.21 -1.20
N THR A 245 -12.34 17.82 -0.95
CA THR A 245 -11.91 19.03 -1.66
C THR A 245 -10.95 18.64 -2.76
N ARG A 246 -10.78 19.51 -3.75
CA ARG A 246 -9.75 19.32 -4.77
C ARG A 246 -8.38 19.35 -4.11
N CYS A 247 -7.48 18.48 -4.54
CA CYS A 247 -6.13 18.41 -3.97
C CYS A 247 -5.40 19.75 -4.12
N THR A 248 -4.94 20.31 -3.00
CA THR A 248 -4.02 21.46 -2.96
C THR A 248 -2.57 20.98 -2.84
N LYS A 249 -1.62 21.90 -2.70
CA LYS A 249 -0.20 21.54 -2.56
C LYS A 249 0.06 20.79 -1.24
N GLU A 250 -0.63 21.18 -0.19
CA GLU A 250 -0.54 20.65 1.17
C GLU A 250 -0.98 19.19 1.23
N ASP A 251 -1.93 18.81 0.38
CA ASP A 251 -2.38 17.43 0.26
C ASP A 251 -1.27 16.50 -0.23
N PHE A 252 -0.30 17.00 -1.00
CA PHE A 252 0.88 16.24 -1.42
C PHE A 252 2.00 16.25 -0.37
N LEU A 253 1.84 16.91 0.79
CA LEU A 253 2.74 16.72 1.92
C LEU A 253 2.39 15.44 2.72
N ARG A 254 1.26 14.80 2.42
CA ARG A 254 0.83 13.54 3.04
C ARG A 254 1.51 12.35 2.36
N PRO A 255 2.33 11.58 3.08
CA PRO A 255 3.20 10.58 2.47
C PRO A 255 2.51 9.24 2.15
N THR A 256 1.42 8.93 2.85
CA THR A 256 0.69 7.67 2.70
C THR A 256 -0.78 7.96 2.49
N TRP A 257 -1.37 7.24 1.54
CA TRP A 257 -2.76 7.43 1.15
C TRP A 257 -3.61 6.22 1.54
N SER A 258 -4.91 6.43 1.62
CA SER A 258 -5.90 5.36 1.67
C SER A 258 -7.00 5.75 0.70
N GLY A 259 -6.84 5.30 -0.54
CA GLY A 259 -7.69 5.70 -1.62
C GLY A 259 -8.73 4.66 -2.00
N ARG A 260 -9.51 5.05 -3.00
CA ARG A 260 -10.62 4.28 -3.52
C ARG A 260 -10.80 4.58 -4.99
N TRP A 261 -11.05 3.51 -5.74
CA TRP A 261 -11.58 3.60 -7.08
C TRP A 261 -13.10 3.58 -7.01
N THR A 262 -13.74 4.54 -7.67
CA THR A 262 -15.20 4.56 -7.81
C THR A 262 -15.60 4.77 -9.25
N ARG A 263 -16.83 4.40 -9.58
CA ARG A 263 -17.35 4.46 -10.96
C ARG A 263 -18.80 4.93 -10.99
N SER A 264 -18.98 6.20 -11.32
CA SER A 264 -20.31 6.82 -11.50
C SER A 264 -20.89 6.58 -12.90
N TRP A 265 -20.02 6.51 -13.89
CA TRP A 265 -20.39 6.28 -15.28
C TRP A 265 -19.98 4.88 -15.68
N PHE A 266 -20.83 4.18 -16.43
CA PHE A 266 -20.51 2.84 -16.88
C PHE A 266 -21.25 2.56 -18.18
N ASN A 267 -20.52 1.99 -19.14
CA ASN A 267 -21.06 1.45 -20.37
C ASN A 267 -20.72 -0.05 -20.43
N ASP A 268 -21.73 -0.88 -20.16
CA ASP A 268 -21.64 -2.34 -20.03
C ASP A 268 -21.45 -3.06 -21.36
N VAL A 269 -21.97 -2.48 -22.44
CA VAL A 269 -21.85 -3.02 -23.80
C VAL A 269 -20.58 -2.60 -24.53
N CYS A 270 -19.76 -1.74 -23.92
CA CYS A 270 -18.55 -1.26 -24.56
C CYS A 270 -17.46 -2.33 -24.71
N GLU A 271 -16.75 -2.24 -25.82
CA GLU A 271 -15.58 -3.07 -26.13
C GLU A 271 -14.35 -2.18 -26.37
N PRO A 272 -13.14 -2.68 -26.10
CA PRO A 272 -11.93 -1.97 -26.45
C PRO A 272 -11.79 -1.83 -27.98
N ASP A 273 -11.20 -0.71 -28.43
CA ASP A 273 -10.94 -0.46 -29.84
C ASP A 273 -9.86 -1.39 -30.44
N GLU A 274 -9.53 -1.21 -31.72
CA GLU A 274 -8.49 -2.02 -32.39
C GLU A 274 -7.11 -1.90 -31.74
N GLN A 275 -6.83 -0.76 -31.09
CA GLN A 275 -5.62 -0.53 -30.29
C GLN A 275 -5.79 -0.97 -28.83
N LYS A 276 -6.85 -1.70 -28.53
CA LYS A 276 -7.21 -2.22 -27.21
C LYS A 276 -7.51 -1.14 -26.15
N ARG A 277 -7.82 0.09 -26.59
CA ARG A 277 -8.15 1.22 -25.72
C ARG A 277 -9.63 1.23 -25.40
N PHE A 278 -9.98 1.52 -24.16
CA PHE A 278 -11.34 1.39 -23.65
C PHE A 278 -12.06 2.74 -23.64
N LYS A 279 -12.30 3.30 -24.82
CA LYS A 279 -12.91 4.64 -25.03
C LYS A 279 -14.43 4.63 -24.88
N CYS A 280 -14.90 4.11 -23.75
CA CYS A 280 -16.31 3.80 -23.54
C CYS A 280 -17.17 4.98 -23.12
N LEU A 281 -16.51 6.01 -22.63
CA LEU A 281 -17.07 7.31 -22.31
C LEU A 281 -16.41 8.31 -23.25
N PRO A 282 -16.89 8.42 -24.50
CA PRO A 282 -16.26 9.28 -25.49
C PRO A 282 -16.36 10.74 -25.06
N ASP A 283 -15.26 11.46 -25.30
CA ASP A 283 -15.13 12.92 -25.18
C ASP A 283 -15.10 13.51 -23.75
N GLU A 284 -14.89 14.83 -23.71
CA GLU A 284 -14.83 15.63 -22.48
C GLU A 284 -16.22 15.87 -21.84
N HIS A 285 -17.28 15.32 -22.43
CA HIS A 285 -18.67 15.48 -21.97
C HIS A 285 -18.99 14.68 -20.70
N TYR A 286 -18.34 13.54 -20.49
CA TYR A 286 -18.49 12.76 -19.28
C TYR A 286 -17.64 13.37 -18.18
N LEU A 287 -18.28 14.21 -17.37
CA LEU A 287 -17.66 14.88 -16.25
C LEU A 287 -17.67 14.00 -15.02
N CYS A 288 -16.62 14.13 -14.22
CA CYS A 288 -16.55 13.61 -12.88
C CYS A 288 -17.76 14.04 -12.04
N GLU A 289 -18.26 13.10 -11.22
CA GLU A 289 -19.25 13.40 -10.18
C GLU A 289 -18.53 14.02 -8.98
N GLU A 290 -18.77 15.30 -8.71
CA GLU A 290 -18.29 15.95 -7.50
C GLU A 290 -18.94 15.30 -6.24
N PRO A 291 -18.22 15.18 -5.12
CA PRO A 291 -16.88 15.69 -4.85
C PRO A 291 -15.74 14.69 -5.18
N TRP A 292 -16.00 13.60 -5.89
CA TRP A 292 -15.06 12.48 -5.99
C TRP A 292 -13.87 12.76 -6.92
N CYS A 293 -14.11 13.49 -8.00
CA CYS A 293 -13.08 14.04 -8.87
C CYS A 293 -13.57 15.31 -9.57
N PHE A 294 -12.69 15.92 -10.36
CA PHE A 294 -13.03 17.07 -11.21
C PHE A 294 -12.61 16.82 -12.65
N GLY A 295 -13.32 17.40 -13.61
CA GLY A 295 -12.95 17.36 -15.02
C GLY A 295 -13.46 16.12 -15.78
N PRO A 296 -13.00 15.89 -17.02
CA PRO A 296 -13.55 14.89 -17.93
C PRO A 296 -13.03 13.48 -17.65
N VAL A 297 -13.82 12.63 -16.96
CA VAL A 297 -13.44 11.24 -16.64
C VAL A 297 -13.19 10.39 -17.89
N GLY A 298 -13.79 10.74 -19.04
CA GLY A 298 -13.55 10.08 -20.32
C GLY A 298 -12.07 10.06 -20.76
N ARG A 299 -11.25 11.02 -20.28
CA ARG A 299 -9.80 11.07 -20.55
C ARG A 299 -9.00 9.94 -19.88
N LEU A 300 -9.58 9.25 -18.90
CA LEU A 300 -8.94 8.09 -18.27
C LEU A 300 -9.06 6.82 -19.12
N GLU A 301 -9.92 6.81 -20.14
CA GLU A 301 -10.30 5.60 -20.89
C GLU A 301 -10.84 4.49 -19.98
N SER A 302 -11.37 4.83 -18.80
CA SER A 302 -11.46 3.87 -17.70
C SER A 302 -12.77 3.09 -17.60
N ASN A 303 -13.68 3.28 -18.56
CA ASN A 303 -15.12 3.06 -18.38
C ASN A 303 -15.71 3.73 -17.13
N GLY A 304 -15.18 4.90 -16.76
CA GLY A 304 -15.69 5.71 -15.65
C GLY A 304 -15.09 5.41 -14.28
N TRP A 305 -14.17 4.44 -14.18
CA TRP A 305 -13.35 4.29 -12.97
C TRP A 305 -12.47 5.52 -12.77
N GLN A 306 -12.52 6.09 -11.57
CA GLN A 306 -11.69 7.21 -11.15
C GLN A 306 -11.17 6.93 -9.74
N TYR A 307 -10.05 7.56 -9.38
CA TYR A 307 -9.46 7.38 -8.05
C TYR A 307 -9.52 8.68 -7.24
N SER A 308 -9.81 8.54 -5.96
CA SER A 308 -9.75 9.61 -4.97
C SER A 308 -9.12 9.09 -3.67
N ALA A 309 -8.53 9.98 -2.88
CA ALA A 309 -7.88 9.63 -1.62
C ALA A 309 -8.41 10.50 -0.48
N HIS A 310 -7.51 11.19 0.23
CA HIS A 310 -7.84 12.23 1.21
C HIS A 310 -8.36 13.52 0.57
N CYS A 311 -8.10 13.68 -0.73
CA CYS A 311 -8.60 14.74 -1.60
C CYS A 311 -9.08 14.14 -2.93
N SER A 312 -9.72 14.96 -3.74
CA SER A 312 -10.19 14.62 -5.07
C SER A 312 -9.23 15.14 -6.13
N PHE A 313 -8.86 14.27 -7.07
CA PHE A 313 -7.93 14.62 -8.12
C PHE A 313 -8.67 15.20 -9.33
N LYS A 314 -8.06 16.19 -9.98
CA LYS A 314 -8.55 16.68 -11.27
C LYS A 314 -8.07 15.77 -12.39
N ILE A 315 -8.99 15.36 -13.25
CA ILE A 315 -8.72 14.83 -14.57
C ILE A 315 -8.59 16.03 -15.50
N PHE A 316 -7.42 16.19 -16.11
CA PHE A 316 -7.09 17.37 -16.92
C PHE A 316 -7.62 17.19 -18.34
N GLY A 317 -8.25 18.25 -18.87
CA GLY A 317 -8.44 18.39 -20.31
C GLY A 317 -7.09 18.61 -21.01
N ARG A 318 -7.03 18.37 -22.32
CA ARG A 318 -5.78 18.47 -23.09
C ARG A 318 -5.13 19.85 -22.97
N ASP A 319 -5.91 20.90 -23.22
CA ASP A 319 -5.39 22.26 -23.30
C ASP A 319 -4.96 22.78 -21.92
N GLU A 320 -5.65 22.34 -20.87
CA GLU A 320 -5.26 22.61 -19.48
C GLU A 320 -3.96 21.90 -19.11
N ALA A 321 -3.79 20.64 -19.52
CA ALA A 321 -2.56 19.88 -19.31
C ALA A 321 -1.38 20.55 -20.03
N TRP A 322 -1.52 20.90 -21.31
CA TRP A 322 -0.49 21.66 -22.02
C TRP A 322 -0.14 22.98 -21.33
N SER A 323 -1.14 23.71 -20.83
CA SER A 323 -0.93 24.97 -20.11
C SER A 323 -0.23 24.76 -18.77
N CYS A 324 -0.55 23.68 -18.06
CA CYS A 324 0.16 23.28 -16.85
C CYS A 324 1.65 23.01 -17.12
N LEU A 325 1.98 22.40 -18.27
CA LEU A 325 3.33 21.96 -18.58
C LEU A 325 4.20 22.97 -19.33
N ASP A 326 3.62 24.04 -19.87
CA ASP A 326 4.35 24.97 -20.73
C ASP A 326 5.63 25.50 -20.08
N ARG A 327 6.73 25.41 -20.82
CA ARG A 327 8.10 25.83 -20.46
C ARG A 327 8.67 25.16 -19.21
N ARG A 328 8.07 24.08 -18.73
CA ARG A 328 8.62 23.31 -17.61
C ARG A 328 9.67 22.31 -18.07
N TRP A 329 10.65 22.08 -17.22
CA TRP A 329 11.64 21.02 -17.33
C TRP A 329 11.57 20.08 -16.12
N TRP A 330 11.29 18.81 -16.40
CA TRP A 330 11.36 17.73 -15.43
C TRP A 330 12.67 16.98 -15.52
N LEU A 331 13.29 16.76 -14.37
CA LEU A 331 14.29 15.72 -14.20
C LEU A 331 13.66 14.56 -13.45
N ILE A 332 13.67 13.39 -14.06
CA ILE A 332 13.09 12.18 -13.49
C ILE A 332 14.23 11.25 -13.11
N TRP A 333 14.25 10.78 -11.88
CA TRP A 333 15.20 9.77 -11.39
C TRP A 333 14.42 8.57 -10.88
N GLY A 334 14.44 7.46 -11.62
CA GLY A 334 13.59 6.33 -11.26
C GLY A 334 13.56 5.16 -12.23
N ASP A 335 12.63 4.24 -11.98
CA ASP A 335 12.51 2.99 -12.71
C ASP A 335 11.76 3.15 -14.06
N SER A 336 11.59 2.05 -14.77
CA SER A 336 10.98 2.07 -16.12
C SER A 336 9.48 2.36 -16.14
N ASN A 337 8.78 2.40 -15.00
CA ASN A 337 7.39 2.88 -14.95
C ASN A 337 7.30 4.35 -15.33
N PHE A 338 8.31 5.16 -14.99
CA PHE A 338 8.31 6.57 -15.39
C PHE A 338 8.41 6.77 -16.91
N GLN A 339 9.10 5.87 -17.63
CA GLN A 339 9.08 5.90 -19.10
C GLN A 339 7.66 5.76 -19.63
N ASP A 340 6.90 4.83 -19.04
CA ASP A 340 5.52 4.57 -19.45
C ASP A 340 4.59 5.71 -19.05
N THR A 341 4.70 6.25 -17.82
CA THR A 341 3.89 7.39 -17.38
C THR A 341 4.16 8.64 -18.22
N ILE A 342 5.42 8.98 -18.52
CA ILE A 342 5.75 10.16 -19.36
C ILE A 342 5.25 9.94 -20.79
N ARG A 343 5.44 8.73 -21.34
CA ARG A 343 4.87 8.35 -22.63
C ARG A 343 3.36 8.53 -22.63
N ASN A 344 2.69 8.11 -21.56
CA ASN A 344 1.24 8.14 -21.49
C ASN A 344 0.68 9.56 -21.29
N ILE A 345 1.37 10.40 -20.52
CA ILE A 345 1.11 11.86 -20.48
C ILE A 345 1.16 12.42 -21.90
N ALA A 346 2.25 12.16 -22.63
CA ALA A 346 2.42 12.69 -23.98
C ALA A 346 1.33 12.20 -24.93
N LEU A 347 1.11 10.88 -25.02
CA LEU A 347 0.22 10.31 -26.04
C LEU A 347 -1.27 10.48 -25.74
N PHE A 348 -1.69 10.30 -24.48
CA PHE A 348 -3.11 10.18 -24.15
C PHE A 348 -3.67 11.47 -23.52
N ILE A 349 -2.89 12.18 -22.71
CA ILE A 349 -3.36 13.40 -22.04
C ILE A 349 -3.09 14.63 -22.91
N LEU A 350 -1.94 14.68 -23.58
CA LEU A 350 -1.55 15.83 -24.40
C LEU A 350 -1.91 15.68 -25.90
N ASP A 351 -2.38 14.50 -26.31
CA ASP A 351 -2.60 14.12 -27.72
C ASP A 351 -1.35 14.39 -28.59
N TRP A 352 -0.16 14.20 -28.03
CA TRP A 352 1.10 14.41 -28.75
C TRP A 352 1.30 13.34 -29.83
N LYS A 353 1.77 13.77 -31.01
CA LYS A 353 1.88 12.91 -32.19
C LYS A 353 3.13 12.04 -32.11
N ILE A 354 2.95 10.73 -32.33
CA ILE A 354 4.07 9.78 -32.47
C ILE A 354 4.96 10.22 -33.65
N PRO A 355 6.28 10.36 -33.47
CA PRO A 355 7.19 10.75 -34.55
C PRO A 355 7.48 9.58 -35.51
N GLY A 356 7.49 9.87 -36.82
CA GLY A 356 8.11 9.01 -37.84
C GLY A 356 7.42 7.66 -38.10
N SER A 357 8.18 6.70 -38.66
CA SER A 357 7.75 5.40 -39.21
C SER A 357 7.18 4.38 -38.20
N LYS A 358 6.95 4.77 -36.94
CA LYS A 358 6.30 3.91 -35.94
C LYS A 358 4.80 3.92 -36.20
N SER A 359 4.24 2.75 -36.51
CA SER A 359 2.85 2.63 -36.94
C SER A 359 1.82 2.61 -35.80
N THR A 360 2.21 2.22 -34.57
CA THR A 360 1.25 2.03 -33.47
C THR A 360 1.73 2.55 -32.12
N ILE A 361 0.76 2.80 -31.21
CA ILE A 361 0.99 3.18 -29.80
C ILE A 361 1.86 2.13 -29.07
N ASN A 362 1.74 0.85 -29.43
CA ASN A 362 2.46 -0.26 -28.82
C ASN A 362 3.93 -0.31 -29.24
N ASP A 363 4.27 0.22 -30.41
CA ASP A 363 5.66 0.25 -30.93
C ASP A 363 6.45 1.48 -30.43
N PHE A 364 5.76 2.43 -29.80
CA PHE A 364 6.37 3.62 -29.26
C PHE A 364 6.73 3.43 -27.78
N THR A 365 8.03 3.40 -27.50
CA THR A 365 8.61 3.46 -26.16
C THR A 365 9.58 4.63 -26.09
N LEU A 366 9.76 5.17 -24.88
CA LEU A 366 10.84 6.09 -24.57
C LEU A 366 12.05 5.28 -24.08
N ASP A 367 13.25 5.79 -24.34
CA ASP A 367 14.48 5.14 -23.89
C ASP A 367 14.58 5.17 -22.36
N ARG A 368 15.46 4.33 -21.80
CA ARG A 368 15.62 4.29 -20.35
C ARG A 368 16.29 5.52 -19.78
N THR A 369 17.20 6.09 -20.54
CA THR A 369 17.86 7.36 -20.26
C THR A 369 17.69 8.27 -21.47
N TYR A 370 17.12 9.47 -21.30
CA TYR A 370 16.96 10.42 -22.40
C TYR A 370 16.78 11.85 -21.89
N GLU A 371 16.94 12.81 -22.80
CA GLU A 371 16.42 14.17 -22.66
C GLU A 371 15.59 14.50 -23.90
N ARG A 372 14.35 14.95 -23.72
CA ARG A 372 13.43 15.23 -24.83
C ARG A 372 12.60 16.48 -24.58
N LEU A 373 12.49 17.29 -25.62
CA LEU A 373 11.51 18.37 -25.71
C LEU A 373 10.24 17.85 -26.41
N PHE A 374 9.11 17.97 -25.74
CA PHE A 374 7.78 17.68 -26.28
C PHE A 374 7.11 19.01 -26.64
N ILE A 375 6.82 19.19 -27.92
CA ILE A 375 6.22 20.42 -28.46
C ILE A 375 4.75 20.18 -28.74
N ASN A 376 3.88 21.13 -28.37
CA ASN A 376 2.46 21.05 -28.67
C ASN A 376 2.24 21.13 -30.19
N PRO A 377 1.65 20.12 -30.85
CA PRO A 377 1.45 20.11 -32.29
C PRO A 377 0.49 21.20 -32.79
N ASN A 378 -0.32 21.78 -31.90
CA ASN A 378 -1.28 22.83 -32.21
C ASN A 378 -0.79 24.24 -31.83
N ARG A 379 0.30 24.35 -31.06
CA ARG A 379 0.91 25.61 -30.57
C ARG A 379 2.41 25.43 -30.40
N LEU A 380 3.19 25.70 -31.46
CA LEU A 380 4.61 25.32 -31.53
C LEU A 380 5.52 26.06 -30.54
N GLU A 381 5.06 27.18 -30.00
CA GLU A 381 5.69 27.93 -28.92
C GLU A 381 5.52 27.29 -27.54
N GLN A 382 4.57 26.36 -27.41
CA GLN A 382 4.26 25.66 -26.17
C GLN A 382 4.94 24.29 -26.13
N GLY A 383 5.59 23.98 -25.01
CA GLY A 383 6.23 22.69 -24.85
C GLY A 383 6.86 22.49 -23.49
N PHE A 384 7.22 21.25 -23.17
CA PHE A 384 7.89 20.89 -21.93
C PHE A 384 9.06 19.96 -22.21
N ARG A 385 10.05 19.98 -21.32
CA ARG A 385 11.22 19.11 -21.38
C ARG A 385 11.12 18.04 -20.31
N ALA A 386 11.49 16.82 -20.64
CA ALA A 386 11.69 15.74 -19.69
C ALA A 386 13.06 15.10 -19.90
N SER A 387 13.81 14.97 -18.81
CA SER A 387 15.07 14.24 -18.74
C SER A 387 14.87 13.05 -17.82
N MET A 388 14.99 11.83 -18.35
CA MET A 388 14.84 10.58 -17.59
C MET A 388 16.22 10.00 -17.27
N MET A 389 16.47 9.76 -15.98
CA MET A 389 17.65 9.08 -15.46
C MET A 389 17.20 7.75 -14.84
N PHE A 390 17.49 6.65 -15.53
CA PHE A 390 17.11 5.33 -15.06
C PHE A 390 17.88 4.94 -13.80
N ASN A 391 17.17 4.58 -12.73
CA ASN A 391 17.78 4.13 -11.48
C ASN A 391 17.71 2.60 -11.28
N GLY A 392 17.25 1.84 -12.26
CA GLY A 392 17.27 0.38 -12.13
C GLY A 392 18.68 -0.21 -12.24
N ALA A 393 19.62 0.51 -12.85
CA ALA A 393 21.05 0.23 -12.89
C ALA A 393 21.83 1.45 -13.39
N ASN A 394 23.11 1.56 -13.02
CA ASN A 394 24.00 2.60 -13.55
C ASN A 394 24.17 2.52 -15.08
N ASP A 395 24.28 1.30 -15.59
CA ASP A 395 24.21 0.98 -17.02
C ASP A 395 22.80 0.49 -17.34
N ASP A 396 22.09 1.22 -18.20
CA ASP A 396 20.66 1.08 -18.43
C ASP A 396 20.25 -0.23 -19.13
N ARG A 397 21.22 -1.03 -19.58
CA ARG A 397 21.03 -2.40 -20.08
C ARG A 397 20.75 -3.40 -18.96
N PHE A 398 21.09 -3.07 -17.72
CA PHE A 398 20.90 -3.92 -16.55
C PHE A 398 19.73 -3.46 -15.68
N ASN A 399 19.46 -4.19 -14.60
CA ASN A 399 18.42 -3.89 -13.61
C ASN A 399 18.87 -4.41 -12.23
N GLY A 400 18.16 -4.01 -11.18
CA GLY A 400 18.31 -4.57 -9.82
C GLY A 400 19.13 -3.73 -8.85
N GLU A 401 19.54 -2.51 -9.23
CA GLU A 401 20.25 -1.60 -8.32
C GLU A 401 19.30 -0.74 -7.50
N GLY A 402 18.32 -0.06 -8.12
CA GLY A 402 17.41 0.85 -7.40
C GLY A 402 18.17 2.01 -6.76
N LEU A 403 17.99 2.23 -5.47
CA LEU A 403 18.67 3.27 -4.69
C LEU A 403 20.20 3.17 -4.80
N HIS A 404 20.74 1.95 -4.90
CA HIS A 404 22.17 1.73 -5.04
C HIS A 404 22.81 2.46 -6.24
N THR A 405 22.03 2.81 -7.27
CA THR A 405 22.54 3.57 -8.42
C THR A 405 23.22 4.87 -8.04
N ILE A 406 22.78 5.51 -6.94
CA ILE A 406 23.33 6.79 -6.49
C ILE A 406 24.76 6.67 -5.99
N MET A 407 25.23 5.46 -5.68
CA MET A 407 26.59 5.22 -5.19
C MET A 407 27.64 5.31 -6.30
N HIS A 408 27.22 5.25 -7.56
CA HIS A 408 28.09 5.34 -8.72
C HIS A 408 28.41 6.80 -9.05
N LYS A 409 29.69 7.16 -9.05
CA LYS A 409 30.14 8.55 -9.26
C LYS A 409 29.70 9.12 -10.61
N ASP A 410 29.78 8.31 -11.66
CA ASP A 410 29.35 8.67 -13.01
C ASP A 410 27.83 8.91 -13.06
N HIS A 411 27.03 8.15 -12.30
CA HIS A 411 25.60 8.41 -12.15
C HIS A 411 25.33 9.76 -11.51
N GLN A 412 26.03 10.05 -10.40
CA GLN A 412 25.92 11.34 -9.72
C GLN A 412 26.36 12.50 -10.62
N GLU A 413 27.42 12.33 -11.42
CA GLU A 413 27.89 13.32 -12.38
C GLU A 413 26.87 13.58 -13.49
N ARG A 414 26.18 12.53 -13.99
CA ARG A 414 25.06 12.70 -14.93
C ARG A 414 23.94 13.54 -14.33
N ILE A 415 23.54 13.28 -13.09
CA ILE A 415 22.52 14.11 -12.41
C ILE A 415 23.02 15.56 -12.29
N ARG A 416 24.24 15.78 -11.80
CA ARG A 416 24.82 17.13 -11.64
C ARG A 416 24.92 17.89 -12.96
N SER A 417 25.14 17.21 -14.07
CA SER A 417 25.27 17.84 -15.39
C SER A 417 24.01 18.60 -15.83
N HIS A 418 22.83 18.22 -15.32
CA HIS A 418 21.58 18.96 -15.57
C HIS A 418 21.51 20.32 -14.84
N PHE A 419 22.44 20.59 -13.92
CA PHE A 419 22.47 21.81 -13.10
C PHE A 419 23.74 22.65 -13.31
N SER A 420 24.64 22.25 -14.21
CA SER A 420 25.92 22.95 -14.45
C SER A 420 25.79 24.20 -15.33
N GLY A 421 24.60 24.51 -15.86
CA GLY A 421 24.37 25.68 -16.71
C GLY A 421 24.12 26.97 -15.90
N GLN A 422 24.68 28.10 -16.36
CA GLN A 422 24.52 29.38 -15.67
C GLN A 422 23.08 29.89 -15.58
N ASN A 423 22.14 29.46 -16.44
CA ASN A 423 20.74 29.93 -16.45
C ASN A 423 19.72 28.81 -16.66
N TRP A 424 20.09 27.54 -16.45
CA TRP A 424 19.22 26.42 -16.79
C TRP A 424 19.34 25.30 -15.76
N ALA A 425 18.25 25.06 -15.02
CA ALA A 425 18.07 23.91 -14.13
C ALA A 425 16.64 23.37 -14.27
N PRO A 426 16.39 22.08 -13.98
CA PRO A 426 15.04 21.53 -13.94
C PRO A 426 14.14 22.28 -12.94
N ASP A 427 12.87 22.48 -13.29
CA ASP A 427 11.86 23.08 -12.40
C ASP A 427 11.35 22.08 -11.35
N THR A 428 11.43 20.79 -11.68
CA THR A 428 10.91 19.71 -10.84
C THR A 428 11.81 18.48 -10.96
N ILE A 429 12.13 17.87 -9.81
CA ILE A 429 12.69 16.53 -9.76
C ILE A 429 11.60 15.56 -9.29
N ILE A 430 11.32 14.53 -10.09
CA ILE A 430 10.38 13.46 -9.75
C ILE A 430 11.18 12.19 -9.54
N MET A 431 11.08 11.62 -8.36
CA MET A 431 11.91 10.52 -7.89
C MET A 431 11.06 9.32 -7.52
N ASN A 432 11.53 8.13 -7.84
CA ASN A 432 11.05 6.92 -7.20
C ASN A 432 12.18 5.91 -7.05
N SER A 433 11.99 4.96 -6.16
CA SER A 433 12.72 3.70 -6.16
C SER A 433 11.84 2.63 -5.55
N GLY A 434 11.96 1.39 -6.01
CA GLY A 434 11.22 0.30 -5.37
C GLY A 434 11.38 -1.05 -6.07
N LEU A 435 10.84 -1.22 -7.28
CA LEU A 435 10.83 -2.54 -7.96
C LEU A 435 12.21 -3.19 -8.02
N HIS A 436 13.25 -2.40 -8.30
CA HIS A 436 14.63 -2.86 -8.37
C HIS A 436 15.24 -3.09 -6.97
N ASP A 437 14.82 -2.31 -5.97
CA ASP A 437 15.29 -2.43 -4.59
C ASP A 437 14.92 -3.76 -3.95
N GLY A 438 13.83 -4.39 -4.41
CA GLY A 438 13.43 -5.72 -3.95
C GLY A 438 14.50 -6.81 -4.13
N SER A 439 15.51 -6.54 -4.95
CA SER A 439 16.71 -7.38 -5.15
C SER A 439 17.71 -7.30 -4.01
N HIS A 440 17.47 -6.45 -3.01
CA HIS A 440 18.31 -6.29 -1.83
C HIS A 440 17.59 -6.80 -0.58
N ASN A 441 18.36 -7.33 0.38
CA ASN A 441 17.86 -7.60 1.72
C ASN A 441 17.71 -6.30 2.52
N LEU A 442 16.97 -6.34 3.63
CA LEU A 442 16.65 -5.16 4.42
C LEU A 442 17.89 -4.39 4.89
N LYS A 443 18.95 -5.09 5.32
CA LYS A 443 20.16 -4.42 5.81
C LYS A 443 20.81 -3.60 4.70
N SER A 444 21.01 -4.20 3.53
CA SER A 444 21.60 -3.49 2.39
C SER A 444 20.69 -2.37 1.91
N TYR A 445 19.38 -2.58 1.90
CA TYR A 445 18.41 -1.54 1.54
C TYR A 445 18.51 -0.32 2.47
N LEU A 446 18.57 -0.52 3.79
CA LEU A 446 18.70 0.58 4.75
C LEU A 446 19.99 1.38 4.56
N GLU A 447 21.12 0.72 4.33
CA GLU A 447 22.39 1.38 4.01
C GLU A 447 22.28 2.23 2.74
N GLN A 448 21.54 1.75 1.73
CA GLN A 448 21.27 2.48 0.49
C GLN A 448 20.32 3.65 0.70
N VAL A 449 19.27 3.49 1.52
CA VAL A 449 18.34 4.57 1.87
C VAL A 449 19.09 5.72 2.54
N ASP A 450 19.85 5.45 3.59
CA ASP A 450 20.61 6.48 4.31
C ASP A 450 21.58 7.21 3.36
N SER A 451 22.32 6.45 2.54
CA SER A 451 23.26 7.02 1.56
C SER A 451 22.56 7.87 0.50
N THR A 452 21.39 7.44 0.03
CA THR A 452 20.63 8.15 -1.01
C THR A 452 20.02 9.43 -0.49
N VAL A 453 19.41 9.38 0.70
CA VAL A 453 18.82 10.56 1.35
C VAL A 453 19.90 11.59 1.66
N ASP A 454 21.05 11.18 2.19
CA ASP A 454 22.16 12.09 2.45
C ASP A 454 22.71 12.71 1.16
N TRP A 455 22.83 11.92 0.08
CA TRP A 455 23.27 12.45 -1.21
C TRP A 455 22.30 13.51 -1.74
N TRP A 456 21.00 13.21 -1.80
CA TRP A 456 19.99 14.15 -2.32
C TRP A 456 19.89 15.40 -1.45
N LYS A 457 19.93 15.27 -0.12
CA LYS A 457 19.94 16.40 0.82
C LYS A 457 21.14 17.31 0.57
N ASN A 458 22.35 16.75 0.50
CA ASN A 458 23.57 17.52 0.25
C ASN A 458 23.58 18.15 -1.14
N PHE A 459 23.12 17.41 -2.16
CA PHE A 459 22.99 17.92 -3.51
C PHE A 459 22.02 19.12 -3.57
N TYR A 460 20.81 18.94 -3.04
CA TYR A 460 19.75 19.95 -3.05
C TYR A 460 20.12 21.21 -2.25
N LYS A 461 20.83 21.06 -1.14
CA LYS A 461 21.33 22.18 -0.33
C LYS A 461 22.28 23.09 -1.10
N ASN A 462 23.04 22.53 -2.04
CA ASN A 462 24.01 23.28 -2.85
C ASN A 462 23.40 23.93 -4.11
N ILE A 463 22.11 23.70 -4.39
CA ILE A 463 21.39 24.40 -5.45
C ILE A 463 21.04 25.80 -4.95
N THR A 464 21.27 26.82 -5.78
CA THR A 464 20.95 28.21 -5.43
C THR A 464 19.45 28.38 -5.20
N ALA A 465 19.07 29.22 -4.22
CA ALA A 465 17.69 29.32 -3.76
C ALA A 465 16.68 29.68 -4.86
N ASP A 466 17.09 30.52 -5.83
CA ASP A 466 16.32 30.93 -7.00
C ASP A 466 16.11 29.80 -8.04
N ARG A 467 16.79 28.66 -7.87
CA ARG A 467 16.80 27.53 -8.82
C ARG A 467 16.41 26.21 -8.19
N LYS A 468 15.94 26.23 -6.95
CA LYS A 468 15.57 25.00 -6.24
C LYS A 468 14.36 24.35 -6.93
N PRO A 469 14.50 23.12 -7.45
CA PRO A 469 13.39 22.43 -8.06
C PRO A 469 12.35 22.03 -7.00
N THR A 470 11.11 21.90 -7.43
CA THR A 470 10.11 21.17 -6.65
C THR A 470 10.50 19.70 -6.59
N LEU A 471 10.42 19.06 -5.43
CA LEU A 471 10.76 17.65 -5.25
C LEU A 471 9.50 16.82 -5.05
N ILE A 472 9.36 15.76 -5.83
CA ILE A 472 8.25 14.80 -5.70
C ILE A 472 8.86 13.42 -5.54
N TRP A 473 8.58 12.77 -4.41
CA TRP A 473 8.77 11.34 -4.22
C TRP A 473 7.49 10.59 -4.59
N ARG A 474 7.61 9.65 -5.50
CA ARG A 474 6.50 8.79 -5.92
C ARG A 474 6.78 7.38 -5.41
N ASN A 475 5.91 6.81 -4.59
CA ASN A 475 6.04 5.41 -4.19
C ASN A 475 5.95 4.50 -5.42
N THR A 476 6.63 3.36 -5.40
CA THR A 476 6.61 2.45 -6.56
C THR A 476 5.20 1.88 -6.83
N VAL A 477 4.99 1.25 -8.00
CA VAL A 477 3.72 0.54 -8.29
C VAL A 477 3.63 -0.72 -7.43
N THR A 478 2.42 -1.19 -7.12
CA THR A 478 2.22 -2.55 -6.61
C THR A 478 2.45 -3.56 -7.74
N PRO A 479 3.44 -4.48 -7.64
CA PRO A 479 3.71 -5.50 -8.64
C PRO A 479 2.48 -6.38 -8.87
N ALA A 480 2.17 -6.68 -10.13
CA ALA A 480 0.94 -7.35 -10.51
C ALA A 480 1.13 -8.79 -11.02
N GLY A 481 0.07 -9.59 -10.93
CA GLY A 481 0.03 -10.95 -11.47
C GLY A 481 1.23 -11.80 -11.06
N THR A 482 1.94 -12.40 -12.02
CA THR A 482 3.12 -13.24 -11.71
C THR A 482 4.26 -12.49 -11.03
N SER A 483 4.32 -11.16 -11.18
CA SER A 483 5.34 -10.33 -10.53
C SER A 483 5.18 -10.25 -9.01
N ARG A 484 4.01 -10.64 -8.48
CA ARG A 484 3.72 -10.68 -7.04
C ARG A 484 4.65 -11.61 -6.25
N GLN A 485 5.30 -12.56 -6.90
CA GLN A 485 6.25 -13.50 -6.27
C GLN A 485 7.72 -13.22 -6.59
N MET A 486 8.03 -12.14 -7.33
CA MET A 486 9.41 -11.76 -7.64
C MET A 486 10.11 -11.12 -6.43
N PRO A 487 11.45 -10.89 -6.46
CA PRO A 487 12.17 -10.28 -5.36
C PRO A 487 11.56 -8.94 -4.89
N GLY A 488 11.13 -8.09 -5.84
CA GLY A 488 10.30 -6.92 -5.57
C GLY A 488 8.82 -7.29 -5.55
N ASN A 489 8.38 -7.98 -4.50
CA ASN A 489 6.97 -8.35 -4.27
C ASN A 489 6.21 -7.26 -3.48
N PRO A 490 4.86 -7.27 -3.48
CA PRO A 490 4.04 -6.30 -2.76
C PRO A 490 4.42 -6.11 -1.29
N CYS A 491 4.63 -7.19 -0.52
CA CYS A 491 5.02 -7.11 0.89
C CYS A 491 6.31 -6.32 1.09
N LYS A 492 7.37 -6.70 0.38
CA LYS A 492 8.66 -6.05 0.51
C LYS A 492 8.62 -4.60 0.04
N LEU A 493 7.95 -4.33 -1.07
CA LEU A 493 7.89 -2.98 -1.63
C LEU A 493 7.03 -2.03 -0.80
N GLU A 494 5.95 -2.51 -0.19
CA GLU A 494 5.19 -1.73 0.79
C GLU A 494 6.09 -1.34 1.97
N THR A 495 6.81 -2.31 2.55
CA THR A 495 7.77 -2.06 3.63
C THR A 495 8.87 -1.07 3.22
N TYR A 496 9.46 -1.26 2.03
CA TYR A 496 10.55 -0.40 1.54
C TYR A 496 10.07 1.03 1.26
N ASN A 497 8.87 1.20 0.68
CA ASN A 497 8.24 2.51 0.51
C ASN A 497 8.10 3.22 1.87
N LEU A 498 7.64 2.53 2.91
CA LEU A 498 7.47 3.10 4.25
C LEU A 498 8.81 3.53 4.89
N LEU A 499 9.87 2.74 4.73
CA LEU A 499 11.21 3.08 5.22
C LEU A 499 11.78 4.32 4.52
N MET A 500 11.65 4.40 3.19
CA MET A 500 12.12 5.56 2.43
C MET A 500 11.32 6.82 2.78
N VAL A 501 10.00 6.70 2.92
CA VAL A 501 9.13 7.77 3.40
C VAL A 501 9.59 8.27 4.77
N GLU A 502 9.74 7.39 5.76
CA GLU A 502 10.19 7.75 7.12
C GLU A 502 11.48 8.58 7.07
N LYS A 503 12.47 8.15 6.28
CA LYS A 503 13.76 8.83 6.15
C LYS A 503 13.66 10.18 5.43
N LEU A 504 12.80 10.29 4.42
CA LEU A 504 12.52 11.55 3.74
C LEU A 504 11.80 12.55 4.66
N LEU A 505 10.88 12.09 5.51
CA LEU A 505 10.20 12.92 6.51
C LEU A 505 11.20 13.51 7.51
N GLN A 506 12.14 12.71 7.99
CA GLN A 506 13.17 13.13 8.95
C GLN A 506 14.06 14.29 8.44
N VAL A 507 14.21 14.44 7.13
CA VAL A 507 15.04 15.50 6.53
C VAL A 507 14.23 16.53 5.75
N ARG A 508 12.90 16.53 5.88
CA ARG A 508 11.99 17.34 5.04
C ARG A 508 12.29 18.83 5.08
N ASP A 509 12.74 19.35 6.22
CA ASP A 509 13.10 20.77 6.36
C ASP A 509 14.31 21.16 5.49
N GLU A 510 15.23 20.22 5.24
CA GLU A 510 16.38 20.41 4.35
C GLU A 510 16.09 19.97 2.91
N LEU A 511 15.15 19.03 2.74
CA LEU A 511 14.75 18.42 1.47
C LEU A 511 13.20 18.40 1.37
N PRO A 512 12.56 19.51 0.94
CA PRO A 512 11.11 19.73 1.02
C PRO A 512 10.37 18.92 -0.05
N VAL A 513 10.22 17.62 0.22
CA VAL A 513 9.65 16.63 -0.69
C VAL A 513 8.14 16.48 -0.53
N MET A 514 7.46 16.46 -1.67
CA MET A 514 6.04 16.10 -1.79
C MET A 514 5.90 14.61 -2.17
N PHE A 515 4.74 14.02 -1.96
CA PHE A 515 4.52 12.58 -2.09
C PHE A 515 3.37 12.24 -3.03
N VAL A 516 3.56 11.20 -3.85
CA VAL A 516 2.54 10.56 -4.66
C VAL A 516 2.51 9.07 -4.33
N ASP A 517 1.43 8.58 -3.74
CA ASP A 517 1.32 7.18 -3.31
C ASP A 517 0.74 6.30 -4.43
N THR A 518 1.56 6.02 -5.45
CA THR A 518 1.11 5.15 -6.55
C THR A 518 0.97 3.69 -6.13
N PHE A 519 1.57 3.27 -5.02
CA PHE A 519 1.40 1.90 -4.51
C PHE A 519 -0.07 1.69 -4.16
N ASP A 520 -0.66 2.56 -3.32
CA ASP A 520 -2.09 2.49 -2.98
C ASP A 520 -3.00 2.59 -4.21
N LEU A 521 -2.71 3.51 -5.15
CA LEU A 521 -3.46 3.66 -6.40
C LEU A 521 -3.54 2.36 -7.21
N THR A 522 -2.42 1.66 -7.34
CA THR A 522 -2.30 0.48 -8.21
C THR A 522 -2.71 -0.81 -7.52
N PHE A 523 -2.68 -0.85 -6.18
CA PHE A 523 -2.96 -2.05 -5.40
C PHE A 523 -4.29 -2.72 -5.76
N PRO A 524 -5.43 -2.03 -5.91
CA PRO A 524 -6.67 -2.73 -6.26
C PRO A 524 -6.61 -3.44 -7.62
N TRP A 525 -5.69 -3.08 -8.52
CA TRP A 525 -5.61 -3.65 -9.86
C TRP A 525 -4.47 -4.66 -10.05
N HIS A 526 -3.77 -5.03 -8.98
CA HIS A 526 -2.53 -5.81 -9.06
C HIS A 526 -2.73 -7.33 -9.09
N TYR A 527 -3.90 -7.85 -8.73
CA TYR A 527 -4.10 -9.28 -8.51
C TYR A 527 -3.82 -10.16 -9.73
N THR A 528 -4.06 -9.63 -10.93
CA THR A 528 -3.91 -10.32 -12.21
C THR A 528 -2.99 -9.55 -13.16
N ASN A 529 -2.69 -10.14 -14.32
CA ASN A 529 -2.02 -9.43 -15.42
C ASN A 529 -3.03 -8.74 -16.36
N GLU A 530 -4.30 -8.53 -15.98
CA GLU A 530 -5.30 -7.93 -16.87
C GLU A 530 -5.11 -6.44 -17.13
N TYR A 531 -4.45 -5.75 -16.20
CA TYR A 531 -4.25 -4.30 -16.20
C TYR A 531 -2.77 -3.90 -16.26
N SER A 532 -1.88 -4.88 -16.29
CA SER A 532 -0.43 -4.71 -16.13
C SER A 532 0.33 -5.88 -16.76
N ASP A 533 1.54 -5.61 -17.28
CA ASP A 533 2.47 -6.67 -17.66
C ASP A 533 3.12 -7.39 -16.47
N GLY A 534 2.81 -6.91 -15.26
CA GLY A 534 3.30 -7.37 -13.98
C GLY A 534 4.19 -6.32 -13.32
N GLY A 535 5.09 -5.68 -14.07
CA GLY A 535 5.95 -4.61 -13.57
C GLY A 535 5.48 -3.21 -13.95
N HIS A 536 4.61 -3.11 -14.96
CA HIS A 536 4.23 -1.86 -15.61
C HIS A 536 2.72 -1.80 -15.90
N TYR A 537 2.06 -0.75 -15.42
CA TYR A 537 0.65 -0.46 -15.69
C TYR A 537 0.44 0.43 -16.93
N GLY A 538 1.51 1.08 -17.40
CA GLY A 538 1.50 1.93 -18.58
C GLY A 538 1.77 1.18 -19.90
N ARG A 539 1.74 -0.15 -19.88
CA ARG A 539 2.01 -1.07 -21.00
C ARG A 539 0.85 -2.05 -21.23
N PRO A 540 0.77 -2.66 -22.42
CA PRO A 540 -0.16 -3.76 -22.64
C PRO A 540 0.06 -4.92 -21.65
N PRO A 541 -1.03 -5.56 -21.17
CA PRO A 541 -1.01 -6.76 -20.35
C PRO A 541 -0.06 -7.86 -20.79
N GLY A 542 0.58 -8.51 -19.80
CA GLY A 542 1.56 -9.60 -20.00
C GLY A 542 0.92 -10.97 -20.30
N MET A 543 -0.39 -11.03 -20.53
CA MET A 543 -1.13 -12.27 -20.71
C MET A 543 -0.80 -12.96 -22.04
N ARG A 544 -0.47 -14.25 -21.97
CA ARG A 544 -0.50 -15.17 -23.13
C ARG A 544 -1.86 -15.88 -23.16
N GLY A 545 -2.94 -15.21 -23.58
CA GLY A 545 -4.28 -15.81 -23.62
C GLY A 545 -5.38 -14.83 -24.02
N ARG A 546 -6.61 -15.34 -24.26
CA ARG A 546 -7.80 -14.50 -24.50
C ARG A 546 -8.31 -13.95 -23.17
N PRO A 547 -8.25 -12.65 -22.91
CA PRO A 547 -8.71 -12.12 -21.63
C PRO A 547 -10.23 -11.96 -21.62
N ALA A 548 -10.79 -11.84 -20.42
CA ALA A 548 -12.02 -11.08 -20.25
C ALA A 548 -11.69 -9.62 -20.58
N LYS A 549 -12.12 -9.12 -21.75
CA LYS A 549 -11.99 -7.74 -22.26
C LYS A 549 -10.86 -6.92 -21.60
N PRO A 550 -9.59 -7.14 -21.96
CA PRO A 550 -8.48 -6.48 -21.30
C PRO A 550 -8.60 -4.97 -21.54
N HIS A 551 -8.51 -4.20 -20.47
CA HIS A 551 -8.58 -2.76 -20.52
C HIS A 551 -7.33 -2.23 -19.82
N HIS A 552 -6.48 -1.54 -20.58
CA HIS A 552 -5.14 -1.20 -20.15
C HIS A 552 -4.89 0.30 -20.22
N TYR A 553 -3.82 0.75 -19.54
CA TYR A 553 -3.42 2.14 -19.32
C TYR A 553 -4.19 2.94 -18.28
N PHE A 554 -5.50 2.74 -18.07
CA PHE A 554 -6.27 3.69 -17.23
C PHE A 554 -5.72 3.88 -15.81
N VAL A 555 -5.15 2.82 -15.22
CA VAL A 555 -4.50 2.89 -13.90
C VAL A 555 -3.30 3.85 -13.94
N ASP A 556 -2.47 3.77 -14.98
CA ASP A 556 -1.35 4.68 -15.17
C ASP A 556 -1.80 6.06 -15.71
N LEU A 557 -2.89 6.16 -16.47
CA LEU A 557 -3.47 7.45 -16.87
C LEU A 557 -3.99 8.22 -15.66
N MET A 558 -4.61 7.53 -14.71
CA MET A 558 -4.96 8.13 -13.43
C MET A 558 -3.72 8.60 -12.67
N ASN A 559 -2.66 7.79 -12.63
CA ASN A 559 -1.37 8.17 -12.04
C ASN A 559 -0.78 9.43 -12.73
N ALA A 560 -0.82 9.48 -14.05
CA ALA A 560 -0.38 10.61 -14.86
C ALA A 560 -1.19 11.90 -14.54
N HIS A 561 -2.50 11.81 -14.36
CA HIS A 561 -3.30 12.95 -13.90
C HIS A 561 -2.98 13.36 -12.47
N ILE A 562 -2.69 12.41 -11.56
CA ILE A 562 -2.25 12.71 -10.20
C ILE A 562 -0.92 13.49 -10.22
N TRP A 563 0.01 13.17 -11.11
CA TRP A 563 1.22 13.97 -11.29
C TRP A 563 0.92 15.40 -11.72
N LEU A 564 -0.01 15.59 -12.66
CA LEU A 564 -0.43 16.93 -13.06
C LEU A 564 -1.05 17.71 -11.89
N ASN A 565 -1.76 17.04 -10.97
CA ASN A 565 -2.24 17.68 -9.75
C ASN A 565 -1.10 18.04 -8.79
N ALA A 566 -0.03 17.24 -8.70
CA ALA A 566 1.14 17.58 -7.88
C ALA A 566 1.97 18.72 -8.47
N LEU A 567 2.04 18.82 -9.80
CA LEU A 567 2.81 19.85 -10.52
C LEU A 567 2.03 21.16 -10.68
N CYS A 568 0.71 21.08 -10.75
CA CYS A 568 -0.23 22.18 -10.92
C CYS A 568 -1.42 22.02 -9.95
N PRO A 569 -1.18 22.11 -8.63
CA PRO A 569 -2.21 21.93 -7.62
C PRO A 569 -3.26 23.04 -7.69
N ALA A 570 -4.44 22.79 -7.11
CA ALA A 570 -5.41 23.85 -6.90
C ALA A 570 -4.83 24.93 -5.98
N SER A 571 -5.13 26.19 -6.26
CA SER A 571 -4.85 27.29 -5.34
C SER A 571 -5.70 27.13 -4.08
N ASP A 572 -5.16 27.51 -2.92
CA ASP A 572 -5.96 27.63 -1.70
C ASP A 572 -7.08 28.65 -1.94
N SER A 573 -8.33 28.20 -1.81
CA SER A 573 -9.53 29.02 -1.95
C SER A 573 -9.89 29.73 -0.67
#